data_AF-A0A7S2Y6M7-F1
#
_entry.id   AF-A0A7S2Y6M7-F1
#
_cell.length_a   1.000
_cell.length_b   1.000
_cell.length_c   1.000
_cell.angle_alpha   90.00
_cell.angle_beta   90.00
_cell.angle_gamma   90.00
#
_symmetry.space_group_name_H-M   'P 1'
#
loop_
_entity.id
_entity.type
_entity.pdbx_description
1 polymer ?
#
loop_
_entity_poly.entity_id
_entity_poly.type
_entity_poly.pdbx_seq_one_letter_code
_entity_poly.pdbx_strand_id
1 'polypeptide(L)'
;HKVRQVTFVLKCMKELKRQKASWVVLTDTDEFLSFNHIGPGESYTRYDKILWWKNRTIIDQDRERAKPIRERLPINQTIGSFLQQEQEQQETASNGTSYPRCYRIPGLGFPGASKNDTITDILPLLSNQTIQALGMTQLESLMTVAHRQHGQKNGAFSKVMMDVSRVKMGELNVRYAHTIHNPSPRVCGRNGAKASGQDYISSIFRLHHHLGTMASFTERSGNDRRPEDLQKLYRIKKKKWKPHSTDHTMVPWINKFVQKVGPGMAQVLLNDFNDTLLAQQYGHLQQEAGNSSTENDTLSSVRRS
;
A
#
# COMPACT_ATOMS: atom_id res chain seq x y z
N HIS A 1 -16.21 13.31 8.99
CA HIS A 1 -15.45 12.38 8.12
C HIS A 1 -14.79 11.22 8.88
N LYS A 2 -13.81 11.47 9.78
CA LYS A 2 -13.04 10.43 10.50
C LYS A 2 -13.86 9.32 11.18
N VAL A 3 -14.95 9.67 11.88
CA VAL A 3 -15.83 8.69 12.54
C VAL A 3 -16.45 7.72 11.53
N ARG A 4 -16.84 8.21 10.34
CA ARG A 4 -17.40 7.37 9.27
C ARG A 4 -16.38 6.37 8.77
N GLN A 5 -15.15 6.83 8.48
CA GLN A 5 -14.09 5.93 8.01
C GLN A 5 -13.74 4.87 9.06
N VAL A 6 -13.57 5.26 10.34
CA VAL A 6 -13.29 4.30 11.42
C VAL A 6 -14.43 3.28 11.57
N THR A 7 -15.68 3.74 11.46
CA THR A 7 -16.86 2.87 11.53
C THR A 7 -16.89 1.89 10.36
N PHE A 8 -16.64 2.36 9.15
CA PHE A 8 -16.55 1.53 7.95
C PHE A 8 -15.47 0.46 8.08
N VAL A 9 -14.24 0.89 8.41
CA VAL A 9 -13.09 0.02 8.65
C VAL A 9 -13.42 -1.07 9.67
N LEU A 10 -14.01 -0.71 10.80
CA LEU A 10 -14.38 -1.69 11.83
C LEU A 10 -15.47 -2.66 11.38
N LYS A 11 -16.48 -2.20 10.63
CA LYS A 11 -17.49 -3.08 10.06
C LYS A 11 -16.85 -4.08 9.09
N CYS A 12 -15.95 -3.63 8.23
CA CYS A 12 -15.18 -4.48 7.32
C CYS A 12 -14.35 -5.53 8.10
N MET A 13 -13.58 -5.12 9.11
CA MET A 13 -12.79 -6.05 9.94
C MET A 13 -13.64 -7.12 10.63
N LYS A 14 -14.81 -6.73 11.16
CA LYS A 14 -15.76 -7.68 11.77
C LYS A 14 -16.30 -8.67 10.76
N GLU A 15 -16.61 -8.19 9.56
CA GLU A 15 -17.16 -9.01 8.50
C GLU A 15 -16.13 -10.01 7.97
N LEU A 16 -14.91 -9.56 7.70
CA LEU A 16 -13.79 -10.44 7.36
C LEU A 16 -13.54 -11.49 8.44
N LYS A 17 -13.64 -11.12 9.73
CA LYS A 17 -13.58 -12.09 10.83
C LYS A 17 -14.70 -13.13 10.76
N ARG A 18 -15.96 -12.74 10.48
CA ARG A 18 -17.08 -13.69 10.32
C ARG A 18 -16.86 -14.65 9.16
N GLN A 19 -16.25 -14.15 8.09
CA GLN A 19 -15.83 -14.93 6.92
C GLN A 19 -14.56 -15.76 7.16
N LYS A 20 -14.11 -15.87 8.42
CA LYS A 20 -12.92 -16.64 8.82
C LYS A 20 -11.62 -16.18 8.14
N ALA A 21 -11.52 -14.92 7.76
CA ALA A 21 -10.25 -14.35 7.32
C ALA A 21 -9.20 -14.37 8.45
N SER A 22 -7.93 -14.46 8.08
CA SER A 22 -6.79 -14.38 9.00
C SER A 22 -6.18 -12.97 8.99
N TRP A 23 -5.12 -12.75 8.23
CA TRP A 23 -4.40 -11.48 8.16
C TRP A 23 -5.11 -10.48 7.27
N VAL A 24 -5.42 -9.32 7.84
CA VAL A 24 -6.07 -8.20 7.14
C VAL A 24 -5.23 -6.94 7.30
N VAL A 25 -5.00 -6.24 6.19
CA VAL A 25 -4.45 -4.90 6.13
C VAL A 25 -5.41 -4.01 5.34
N LEU A 26 -5.55 -2.75 5.76
CA LEU A 26 -6.35 -1.76 5.06
C LEU A 26 -5.41 -0.67 4.55
N THR A 27 -5.23 -0.61 3.23
CA THR A 27 -4.34 0.33 2.55
C THR A 27 -5.15 1.30 1.71
N ASP A 28 -4.55 2.45 1.40
CA ASP A 28 -5.13 3.38 0.44
C ASP A 28 -4.76 2.93 -0.98
N THR A 29 -5.41 3.46 -2.01
CA THR A 29 -5.17 3.05 -3.41
C THR A 29 -3.79 3.49 -3.94
N ASP A 30 -3.16 4.47 -3.30
CA ASP A 30 -1.80 4.93 -3.57
C ASP A 30 -0.75 4.26 -2.67
N GLU A 31 -1.14 3.18 -1.99
CA GLU A 31 -0.26 2.44 -1.10
C GLU A 31 -0.04 0.99 -1.52
N PHE A 32 1.21 0.55 -1.41
CA PHE A 32 1.61 -0.81 -1.71
C PHE A 32 2.34 -1.44 -0.53
N LEU A 33 1.96 -2.67 -0.16
CA LEU A 33 2.60 -3.41 0.93
C LEU A 33 3.75 -4.27 0.39
N SER A 34 4.93 -4.14 0.99
CA SER A 34 6.09 -4.98 0.68
C SER A 34 6.70 -5.58 1.96
N PHE A 35 7.56 -6.57 1.77
CA PHE A 35 8.53 -6.98 2.78
C PHE A 35 9.49 -5.84 3.10
N ASN A 36 9.96 -5.82 4.35
CA ASN A 36 10.95 -4.89 4.82
C ASN A 36 12.31 -5.57 4.97
N HIS A 37 12.98 -5.82 3.84
CA HIS A 37 14.31 -6.42 3.83
C HIS A 37 15.35 -5.55 4.56
N ILE A 38 16.42 -6.16 5.04
CA ILE A 38 17.57 -5.43 5.61
C ILE A 38 18.38 -4.86 4.44
N GLY A 39 18.39 -3.53 4.32
CA GLY A 39 19.14 -2.85 3.27
C GLY A 39 20.62 -2.64 3.63
N PRO A 40 21.50 -2.44 2.63
CA PRO A 40 22.89 -2.09 2.87
C PRO A 40 22.98 -0.76 3.64
N GLY A 41 23.78 -0.74 4.72
CA GLY A 41 23.96 0.46 5.54
C GLY A 41 22.74 0.85 6.41
N GLU A 42 21.80 -0.09 6.65
CA GLU A 42 20.74 0.13 7.62
C GLU A 42 21.35 0.35 9.03
N SER A 43 21.02 1.47 9.65
CA SER A 43 21.52 1.83 10.99
C SER A 43 20.37 2.25 11.90
N TYR A 44 20.35 1.72 13.12
CA TYR A 44 19.29 1.97 14.10
C TYR A 44 19.29 3.38 14.67
N THR A 45 20.45 4.04 14.69
CA THR A 45 20.62 5.42 15.22
C THR A 45 19.67 6.41 14.55
N ARG A 46 19.30 6.16 13.29
CA ARG A 46 18.35 6.95 12.52
C ARG A 46 16.94 6.92 13.09
N TYR A 47 16.56 5.84 13.77
CA TYR A 47 15.20 5.62 14.25
C TYR A 47 15.03 5.82 15.75
N ASP A 48 16.13 5.93 16.50
CA ASP A 48 16.08 6.17 17.94
C ASP A 48 15.32 7.46 18.28
N LYS A 49 15.42 8.48 17.42
CA LYS A 49 14.66 9.75 17.57
C LYS A 49 13.16 9.59 17.37
N ILE A 50 12.69 8.56 16.65
CA ILE A 50 11.26 8.34 16.40
C ILE A 50 10.58 7.72 17.62
N LEU A 51 11.33 6.88 18.35
CA LEU A 51 10.87 6.14 19.51
C LEU A 51 11.44 6.71 20.82
N TRP A 52 11.78 7.99 20.87
CA TRP A 52 12.39 8.64 22.06
C TRP A 52 11.58 8.45 23.35
N TRP A 53 10.27 8.24 23.22
CA TRP A 53 9.32 8.04 24.32
C TRP A 53 9.22 6.57 24.76
N LYS A 54 9.82 5.62 24.03
CA LYS A 54 9.79 4.18 24.32
C LYS A 54 11.11 3.78 25.01
N ASN A 55 11.03 2.92 26.03
CA ASN A 55 12.22 2.43 26.71
C ASN A 55 13.17 1.73 25.71
N ARG A 56 14.45 2.09 25.76
CA ARG A 56 15.47 1.61 24.82
C ARG A 56 15.59 0.08 24.80
N THR A 57 15.55 -0.57 25.95
CA THR A 57 15.61 -2.03 26.07
C THR A 57 14.44 -2.70 25.33
N ILE A 58 13.24 -2.12 25.39
CA ILE A 58 12.07 -2.65 24.66
C ILE A 58 12.25 -2.45 23.14
N ILE A 59 12.80 -1.30 22.72
CA ILE A 59 13.09 -1.06 21.30
C ILE A 59 14.08 -2.11 20.79
N ASP A 60 15.16 -2.35 21.52
CA ASP A 60 16.20 -3.30 21.11
C ASP A 60 15.66 -4.73 21.13
N GLN A 61 14.84 -5.12 22.12
CA GLN A 61 14.13 -6.41 22.11
C GLN A 61 13.21 -6.56 20.89
N ASP A 62 12.49 -5.51 20.47
CA ASP A 62 11.65 -5.57 19.27
C ASP A 62 12.50 -5.76 18.00
N ARG A 63 13.66 -5.09 17.93
CA ARG A 63 14.60 -5.23 16.81
C ARG A 63 15.21 -6.63 16.77
N GLU A 64 15.66 -7.16 17.90
CA GLU A 64 16.22 -8.52 18.01
C GLU A 64 15.17 -9.58 17.66
N ARG A 65 13.91 -9.39 18.03
CA ARG A 65 12.83 -10.29 17.62
C ARG A 65 12.54 -10.23 16.12
N ALA A 66 12.61 -9.05 15.51
CA ALA A 66 12.33 -8.86 14.10
C ALA A 66 13.47 -9.33 13.19
N LYS A 67 14.72 -9.17 13.64
CA LYS A 67 15.93 -9.45 12.86
C LYS A 67 15.97 -10.83 12.21
N PRO A 68 15.82 -11.97 12.92
CA PRO A 68 15.90 -13.29 12.30
C PRO A 68 14.77 -13.55 11.28
N ILE A 69 13.62 -12.89 11.45
CA ILE A 69 12.52 -12.96 10.47
C ILE A 69 12.89 -12.14 9.24
N ARG A 70 13.43 -10.93 9.42
CA ARG A 70 13.85 -10.03 8.33
C ARG A 70 14.98 -10.61 7.48
N GLU A 71 15.92 -11.33 8.11
CA GLU A 71 17.05 -11.98 7.44
C GLU A 71 16.62 -13.10 6.48
N ARG A 72 15.49 -13.77 6.76
CA ARG A 72 14.93 -14.85 5.95
C ARG A 72 13.74 -14.43 5.09
N LEU A 73 13.49 -13.12 4.94
CA LEU A 73 12.35 -12.65 4.12
C LEU A 73 12.53 -13.06 2.66
N PRO A 74 11.51 -13.67 2.05
CA PRO A 74 11.59 -14.19 0.69
C PRO A 74 11.54 -13.06 -0.33
N ILE A 75 12.26 -13.23 -1.45
CA ILE A 75 12.21 -12.28 -2.59
C ILE A 75 11.11 -12.68 -3.60
N ASN A 76 10.84 -13.98 -3.73
CA ASN A 76 9.98 -14.52 -4.80
C ASN A 76 8.65 -15.10 -4.31
N GLN A 77 8.25 -14.78 -3.09
CA GLN A 77 7.02 -15.28 -2.44
C GLN A 77 6.03 -14.13 -2.20
N THR A 78 4.73 -14.43 -2.18
CA THR A 78 3.73 -13.44 -1.77
C THR A 78 3.71 -13.27 -0.26
N ILE A 79 3.31 -12.10 0.23
CA ILE A 79 3.13 -11.87 1.68
C ILE A 79 2.11 -12.85 2.28
N GLY A 80 1.03 -13.18 1.55
CA GLY A 80 0.03 -14.15 1.99
C GLY A 80 0.62 -15.55 2.19
N SER A 81 1.38 -16.05 1.21
CA SER A 81 2.06 -17.35 1.32
C SER A 81 3.10 -17.37 2.43
N PHE A 82 3.83 -16.27 2.63
CA PHE A 82 4.78 -16.14 3.75
C PHE A 82 4.04 -16.23 5.09
N LEU A 83 2.98 -15.44 5.28
CA LEU A 83 2.20 -15.44 6.52
C LEU A 83 1.56 -16.80 6.83
N GLN A 84 1.16 -17.55 5.79
CA GLN A 84 0.66 -18.91 5.95
C GLN A 84 1.75 -19.87 6.46
N GLN A 85 2.92 -19.86 5.83
CA GLN A 85 4.06 -20.69 6.29
C GLN A 85 4.48 -20.33 7.72
N GLU A 86 4.49 -19.03 8.04
CA GLU A 86 4.75 -18.57 9.39
C GLU A 86 3.74 -19.09 10.41
N GLN A 87 2.47 -19.22 10.01
CA GLN A 87 1.43 -19.79 10.85
C GLN A 87 1.61 -21.31 11.04
N GLU A 88 1.89 -22.05 9.97
CA GLU A 88 2.13 -23.50 10.01
C GLU A 88 3.36 -23.87 10.85
N GLN A 89 4.44 -23.10 10.75
CA GLN A 89 5.64 -23.28 11.58
C GLN A 89 5.36 -23.07 13.07
N GLN A 90 4.35 -22.28 13.43
CA GLN A 90 3.98 -22.08 14.83
C GLN A 90 3.16 -23.22 15.41
N GLU A 91 2.26 -23.79 14.63
CA GLU A 91 1.46 -24.94 15.07
C GLU A 91 2.36 -26.15 15.36
N THR A 92 3.52 -26.21 14.71
CA THR A 92 4.54 -27.25 14.91
C THR A 92 5.59 -26.91 15.97
N ALA A 93 5.80 -25.63 16.30
CA ALA A 93 6.79 -25.20 17.29
C ALA A 93 6.29 -25.43 18.73
N SER A 94 6.76 -26.49 19.37
CA SER A 94 6.46 -26.84 20.78
C SER A 94 6.85 -25.78 21.82
N ASN A 95 7.63 -24.77 21.43
CA ASN A 95 8.21 -23.76 22.33
C ASN A 95 7.32 -22.53 22.57
N GLY A 96 6.07 -22.52 22.11
CA GLY A 96 5.05 -21.56 22.56
C GLY A 96 5.28 -20.08 22.19
N THR A 97 6.27 -19.75 21.35
CA THR A 97 6.47 -18.38 20.86
C THR A 97 5.42 -18.03 19.82
N SER A 98 4.30 -17.45 20.27
CA SER A 98 3.22 -17.00 19.39
C SER A 98 3.57 -15.70 18.66
N TYR A 99 3.28 -15.63 17.35
CA TYR A 99 3.47 -14.41 16.54
C TYR A 99 2.59 -13.31 17.11
N PRO A 100 2.95 -12.02 16.97
CA PRO A 100 2.06 -10.97 17.42
C PRO A 100 0.76 -11.06 16.62
N ARG A 101 -0.38 -10.76 17.27
CA ARG A 101 -1.70 -10.68 16.59
C ARG A 101 -1.80 -9.50 15.62
N CYS A 102 -0.76 -8.67 15.57
CA CYS A 102 -0.72 -7.43 14.84
C CYS A 102 0.71 -7.03 14.49
N TYR A 103 0.93 -6.69 13.23
CA TYR A 103 2.15 -6.05 12.76
C TYR A 103 1.89 -4.56 12.53
N ARG A 104 2.79 -3.71 13.00
CA ARG A 104 2.81 -2.31 12.55
C ARG A 104 3.56 -2.24 11.25
N ILE A 105 3.10 -1.36 10.38
CA ILE A 105 3.65 -1.21 9.04
C ILE A 105 4.03 0.26 8.84
N PRO A 106 5.32 0.62 8.96
CA PRO A 106 5.79 1.97 8.71
C PRO A 106 5.60 2.32 7.22
N GLY A 107 5.17 3.55 6.96
CA GLY A 107 5.04 4.07 5.59
C GLY A 107 6.29 4.82 5.14
N LEU A 108 6.69 4.57 3.89
CA LEU A 108 7.69 5.29 3.13
C LEU A 108 6.99 6.21 2.14
N GLY A 109 7.26 7.51 2.20
CA GLY A 109 6.68 8.48 1.27
C GLY A 109 7.52 8.57 0.00
N PHE A 110 6.89 8.46 -1.17
CA PHE A 110 7.54 8.57 -2.48
C PHE A 110 7.04 9.84 -3.18
N PRO A 111 7.88 10.88 -3.39
CA PRO A 111 7.48 12.24 -3.79
C PRO A 111 7.04 12.39 -5.25
N GLY A 112 7.07 11.31 -6.03
CA GLY A 112 6.93 11.34 -7.49
C GLY A 112 8.29 11.28 -8.19
N ALA A 113 8.29 11.27 -9.53
CA ALA A 113 9.49 11.02 -10.32
C ALA A 113 10.48 12.17 -10.20
N SER A 114 11.74 11.84 -9.98
CA SER A 114 12.84 12.78 -10.13
C SER A 114 13.27 12.82 -11.59
N LYS A 115 13.60 13.99 -12.13
CA LYS A 115 14.13 14.13 -13.50
C LYS A 115 15.44 13.36 -13.70
N ASN A 116 16.10 12.95 -12.62
CA ASN A 116 17.39 12.26 -12.66
C ASN A 116 17.28 10.74 -12.42
N ASP A 117 16.07 10.19 -12.29
CA ASP A 117 15.87 8.75 -12.10
C ASP A 117 16.01 8.00 -13.41
N THR A 118 17.25 7.82 -13.88
CA THR A 118 17.53 7.04 -15.09
C THR A 118 17.24 5.57 -14.83
N ILE A 119 16.35 4.98 -15.62
CA ILE A 119 15.99 3.54 -15.58
C ILE A 119 17.19 2.59 -15.68
N THR A 120 18.35 3.08 -16.10
CA THR A 120 19.59 2.33 -16.26
C THR A 120 20.02 1.54 -15.02
N ASP A 121 19.70 2.01 -13.81
CA ASP A 121 19.99 1.32 -12.56
C ASP A 121 19.16 0.05 -12.35
N ILE A 122 17.95 -0.02 -12.91
CA ILE A 122 17.06 -1.18 -12.79
C ILE A 122 17.11 -2.13 -13.98
N LEU A 123 17.62 -1.71 -15.14
CA LEU A 123 17.69 -2.59 -16.31
C LEU A 123 18.37 -3.93 -16.03
N PRO A 124 19.50 -4.00 -15.29
CA PRO A 124 20.13 -5.28 -14.96
C PRO A 124 19.27 -6.18 -14.05
N LEU A 125 18.26 -5.61 -13.39
CA LEU A 125 17.37 -6.32 -12.47
C LEU A 125 16.09 -6.80 -13.16
N LEU A 126 15.78 -6.27 -14.35
CA LEU A 126 14.62 -6.66 -15.15
C LEU A 126 14.97 -7.88 -16.01
N SER A 127 13.99 -8.77 -16.21
CA SER A 127 14.17 -9.88 -17.15
C SER A 127 14.12 -9.38 -18.59
N ASN A 128 14.83 -10.05 -19.51
CA ASN A 128 14.75 -9.73 -20.95
C ASN A 128 13.31 -9.72 -21.47
N GLN A 129 12.48 -10.65 -21.00
CA GLN A 129 11.06 -10.71 -21.33
C GLN A 129 10.32 -9.45 -20.87
N THR A 130 10.62 -8.93 -19.68
CA THR A 130 10.02 -7.70 -19.15
C THR A 130 10.44 -6.47 -19.93
N ILE A 131 11.73 -6.38 -20.27
CA ILE A 131 12.26 -5.29 -21.10
C ILE A 131 11.61 -5.31 -22.48
N GLN A 132 11.46 -6.48 -23.10
CA GLN A 132 10.79 -6.64 -24.39
C GLN A 132 9.29 -6.33 -24.31
N ALA A 133 8.61 -6.74 -23.24
CA ALA A 133 7.17 -6.58 -23.07
C ALA A 133 6.77 -5.11 -22.94
N LEU A 134 7.50 -4.36 -22.12
CA LEU A 134 7.12 -3.00 -21.75
C LEU A 134 7.87 -1.97 -22.60
N GLY A 135 9.09 -2.28 -23.04
CA GLY A 135 9.96 -1.29 -23.64
C GLY A 135 10.41 -0.22 -22.63
N MET A 136 11.36 0.61 -23.06
CA MET A 136 12.00 1.59 -22.18
C MET A 136 11.04 2.69 -21.73
N THR A 137 10.28 3.26 -22.67
CA THR A 137 9.36 4.39 -22.39
C THR A 137 8.26 4.01 -21.41
N GLN A 138 7.70 2.80 -21.52
CA GLN A 138 6.65 2.36 -20.60
C GLN A 138 7.20 2.07 -19.22
N LEU A 139 8.38 1.42 -19.13
CA LEU A 139 9.00 1.20 -17.83
C LEU A 139 9.27 2.52 -17.10
N GLU A 140 9.66 3.58 -17.81
CA GLU A 140 9.84 4.92 -17.24
C GLU A 140 8.53 5.57 -16.77
N SER A 141 7.38 5.22 -17.37
CA SER A 141 6.08 5.76 -16.97
C SER A 141 5.46 5.04 -15.78
N LEU A 142 5.79 3.76 -15.54
CA LEU A 142 5.24 3.02 -14.40
C LEU A 142 5.54 3.72 -13.08
N MET A 143 4.51 4.15 -12.35
CA MET A 143 4.70 4.82 -11.04
C MET A 143 5.60 4.04 -10.08
N THR A 144 5.57 2.70 -10.12
CA THR A 144 6.40 1.83 -9.28
C THR A 144 7.89 1.89 -9.62
N VAL A 145 8.23 2.21 -10.88
CA VAL A 145 9.60 2.41 -11.38
C VAL A 145 10.00 3.88 -11.31
N ALA A 146 9.11 4.76 -11.76
CA ALA A 146 9.27 6.20 -11.79
C ALA A 146 9.36 6.79 -10.38
N HIS A 147 8.80 6.13 -9.37
CA HIS A 147 8.78 6.59 -7.99
C HIS A 147 9.46 5.57 -7.08
N ARG A 148 10.66 5.15 -7.46
CA ARG A 148 11.52 4.26 -6.66
C ARG A 148 12.33 5.00 -5.59
N GLN A 149 12.49 6.32 -5.74
CA GLN A 149 13.14 7.14 -4.72
C GLN A 149 12.15 7.46 -3.60
N HIS A 150 12.48 7.07 -2.37
CA HIS A 150 11.66 7.43 -1.22
C HIS A 150 12.30 8.53 -0.39
N GLY A 151 11.43 9.28 0.30
CA GLY A 151 11.79 10.25 1.30
C GLY A 151 12.47 9.65 2.52
N GLN A 152 13.08 10.51 3.33
CA GLN A 152 13.59 10.09 4.63
C GLN A 152 12.46 9.47 5.49
N LYS A 153 12.85 8.39 6.18
CA LYS A 153 11.97 7.60 7.02
C LYS A 153 11.61 8.40 8.26
N ASN A 154 10.43 9.00 8.27
CA ASN A 154 10.02 9.88 9.36
C ASN A 154 9.26 9.16 10.47
N GLY A 155 8.95 7.86 10.33
CA GLY A 155 8.36 6.95 11.34
C GLY A 155 7.04 7.36 12.00
N ALA A 156 6.56 8.58 11.75
CA ALA A 156 5.35 9.13 12.34
C ALA A 156 4.07 8.52 11.74
N PHE A 157 4.18 7.93 10.55
CA PHE A 157 3.07 7.26 9.87
C PHE A 157 3.27 5.74 9.90
N SER A 158 2.32 5.05 10.51
CA SER A 158 2.23 3.59 10.48
C SER A 158 0.78 3.17 10.31
N LYS A 159 0.54 2.17 9.46
CA LYS A 159 -0.69 1.37 9.48
C LYS A 159 -0.46 0.11 10.30
N VAL A 160 -1.49 -0.73 10.41
CA VAL A 160 -1.37 -2.03 11.04
C VAL A 160 -1.97 -3.11 10.15
N MET A 161 -1.34 -4.28 10.16
CA MET A 161 -1.92 -5.52 9.67
C MET A 161 -2.27 -6.37 10.89
N MET A 162 -3.44 -6.98 10.90
CA MET A 162 -3.99 -7.68 12.05
C MET A 162 -4.48 -9.05 11.66
N ASP A 163 -4.16 -10.06 12.46
CA ASP A 163 -4.76 -11.37 12.33
C ASP A 163 -6.13 -11.37 13.04
N VAL A 164 -7.18 -11.13 12.26
CA VAL A 164 -8.54 -11.00 12.79
C VAL A 164 -9.11 -12.32 13.28
N SER A 165 -8.54 -13.47 12.88
CA SER A 165 -8.93 -14.77 13.41
C SER A 165 -8.66 -14.87 14.92
N ARG A 166 -7.53 -14.29 15.38
CA ARG A 166 -7.07 -14.27 16.79
C ARG A 166 -7.55 -13.07 17.62
N VAL A 167 -8.29 -12.15 17.01
CA VAL A 167 -8.84 -10.96 17.68
C VAL A 167 -10.25 -11.24 18.16
N LYS A 168 -10.55 -10.95 19.43
CA LYS A 168 -11.90 -11.12 19.99
C LYS A 168 -12.85 -10.09 19.37
N MET A 169 -14.11 -10.47 19.13
CA MET A 169 -15.09 -9.57 18.51
C MET A 169 -15.28 -8.25 19.29
N GLY A 170 -15.18 -8.31 20.63
CA GLY A 170 -15.24 -7.13 21.51
C GLY A 170 -14.02 -6.20 21.43
N GLU A 171 -12.88 -6.68 20.92
CA GLU A 171 -11.68 -5.84 20.68
C GLU A 171 -11.84 -4.99 19.41
N LEU A 172 -12.74 -5.36 18.48
CA LEU A 172 -13.10 -4.58 17.28
C LEU A 172 -14.25 -3.61 17.59
N ASN A 173 -14.02 -2.63 18.46
CA ASN A 173 -15.05 -1.68 18.88
C ASN A 173 -14.65 -0.23 18.53
N VAL A 174 -15.62 0.55 18.02
CA VAL A 174 -15.44 1.95 17.63
C VAL A 174 -14.97 2.82 18.79
N ARG A 175 -15.36 2.48 20.03
CA ARG A 175 -14.91 3.18 21.25
C ARG A 175 -13.40 3.10 21.46
N TYR A 176 -12.73 2.08 20.92
CA TYR A 176 -11.29 1.90 21.05
C TYR A 176 -10.52 2.44 19.84
N ALA A 177 -11.17 2.57 18.67
CA ALA A 177 -10.49 2.94 17.44
C ALA A 177 -10.32 4.46 17.31
N HIS A 178 -9.08 4.94 17.48
CA HIS A 178 -8.76 6.37 17.38
C HIS A 178 -8.43 6.84 15.95
N THR A 179 -8.11 5.92 15.05
CA THR A 179 -7.69 6.23 13.67
C THR A 179 -7.94 5.04 12.77
N ILE A 180 -8.17 5.32 11.49
CA ILE A 180 -8.36 4.30 10.44
C ILE A 180 -7.12 3.42 10.25
N HIS A 181 -5.94 3.94 10.58
CA HIS A 181 -4.66 3.23 10.47
C HIS A 181 -4.44 2.20 11.60
N ASN A 182 -5.31 2.18 12.61
CA ASN A 182 -5.24 1.26 13.74
C ASN A 182 -6.64 1.02 14.33
N PRO A 183 -7.37 0.04 13.78
CA PRO A 183 -8.76 -0.21 14.16
C PRO A 183 -8.91 -0.85 15.55
N SER A 184 -7.85 -1.40 16.15
CA SER A 184 -7.92 -1.90 17.53
C SER A 184 -6.63 -1.64 18.29
N PRO A 185 -6.54 -0.50 18.99
CA PRO A 185 -5.42 -0.20 19.88
C PRO A 185 -5.28 -1.16 21.06
N ARG A 186 -6.30 -1.97 21.38
CA ARG A 186 -6.18 -3.02 22.40
C ARG A 186 -5.34 -4.21 21.91
N VAL A 187 -5.40 -4.49 20.61
CA VAL A 187 -4.61 -5.56 19.97
C VAL A 187 -3.25 -5.03 19.53
N CYS A 188 -3.23 -3.87 18.88
CA CYS A 188 -2.05 -3.32 18.22
C CYS A 188 -1.30 -2.26 19.05
N GLY A 189 -1.77 -1.90 20.25
CA GLY A 189 -1.33 -0.71 20.99
C GLY A 189 -1.76 0.61 20.34
N ARG A 190 -1.51 1.78 20.94
CA ARG A 190 -1.96 3.10 20.43
C ARG A 190 -1.09 3.65 19.28
N ASN A 191 -1.54 4.64 18.52
CA ASN A 191 -0.70 5.37 17.53
C ASN A 191 -0.14 6.68 18.13
N GLY A 192 1.00 7.17 17.60
CA GLY A 192 1.63 8.45 18.01
C GLY A 192 2.72 8.31 19.08
N ALA A 193 3.03 9.41 19.80
CA ALA A 193 4.08 9.46 20.84
C ALA A 193 3.79 8.61 22.10
N LYS A 194 2.60 7.98 22.18
CA LYS A 194 2.20 7.05 23.25
C LYS A 194 2.00 5.62 22.70
N ALA A 195 2.60 5.31 21.55
CA ALA A 195 2.33 4.09 20.82
C ALA A 195 2.99 2.85 21.43
N SER A 196 2.65 1.66 20.95
CA SER A 196 3.54 0.48 21.01
C SER A 196 4.57 0.50 19.86
N GLY A 197 4.79 1.68 19.27
CA GLY A 197 5.51 1.94 18.02
C GLY A 197 6.69 0.99 17.77
N GLN A 198 6.60 0.29 16.65
CA GLN A 198 7.73 -0.34 16.01
C GLN A 198 8.36 0.72 15.11
N ASP A 199 9.68 0.83 15.17
CA ASP A 199 10.41 1.59 14.18
C ASP A 199 10.50 0.82 12.87
N TYR A 200 11.18 1.40 11.90
CA TYR A 200 11.43 0.73 10.63
C TYR A 200 12.20 -0.59 10.83
N ILE A 201 13.16 -0.65 11.75
CA ILE A 201 14.04 -1.82 11.90
C ILE A 201 13.30 -3.01 12.52
N SER A 202 12.41 -2.74 13.47
CA SER A 202 11.60 -3.75 14.15
C SER A 202 10.36 -4.19 13.35
N SER A 203 10.18 -3.71 12.12
CA SER A 203 9.04 -4.05 11.27
C SER A 203 9.38 -5.12 10.23
N ILE A 204 8.49 -6.11 10.07
CA ILE A 204 8.61 -7.17 9.04
C ILE A 204 8.14 -6.68 7.66
N PHE A 205 7.16 -5.78 7.65
CA PHE A 205 6.56 -5.21 6.45
C PHE A 205 6.78 -3.71 6.37
N ARG A 206 6.55 -3.11 5.21
CA ARG A 206 6.51 -1.66 5.02
C ARG A 206 5.48 -1.29 3.97
N LEU A 207 4.96 -0.07 4.05
CA LEU A 207 4.06 0.49 3.05
C LEU A 207 4.81 1.49 2.21
N HIS A 208 4.65 1.39 0.90
CA HIS A 208 5.02 2.42 -0.04
C HIS A 208 3.83 3.34 -0.19
N HIS A 209 4.01 4.64 0.01
CA HIS A 209 2.95 5.64 -0.10
C HIS A 209 3.34 6.62 -1.21
N HIS A 210 2.73 6.45 -2.37
CA HIS A 210 3.05 7.23 -3.56
C HIS A 210 2.31 8.56 -3.53
N LEU A 211 3.04 9.66 -3.65
CA LEU A 211 2.42 10.97 -3.80
C LEU A 211 1.63 11.04 -5.11
N GLY A 212 2.16 10.40 -6.16
CA GLY A 212 1.60 10.40 -7.50
C GLY A 212 1.71 11.77 -8.19
N THR A 213 1.05 11.87 -9.34
CA THR A 213 0.89 13.13 -10.06
C THR A 213 0.02 14.10 -9.28
N MET A 214 0.03 15.37 -9.66
CA MET A 214 -0.85 16.37 -9.04
C MET A 214 -2.33 16.03 -9.24
N ALA A 215 -2.69 15.53 -10.43
CA ALA A 215 -4.05 15.14 -10.76
C ALA A 215 -4.53 14.05 -9.79
N SER A 216 -3.77 12.95 -9.67
CA SER A 216 -4.11 11.85 -8.76
C SER A 216 -4.12 12.29 -7.29
N PHE A 217 -3.20 13.16 -6.87
CA PHE A 217 -3.22 13.71 -5.51
C PHE A 217 -4.47 14.55 -5.21
N THR A 218 -4.91 15.33 -6.19
CA THR A 218 -6.09 16.21 -6.09
C THR A 218 -7.36 15.37 -6.02
N GLU A 219 -7.50 14.38 -6.90
CA GLU A 219 -8.60 13.42 -6.92
C GLU A 219 -8.76 12.72 -5.56
N ARG A 220 -7.66 12.19 -5.00
CA ARG A 220 -7.68 11.49 -3.70
C ARG A 220 -7.98 12.40 -2.52
N SER A 221 -7.70 13.70 -2.63
CA SER A 221 -7.85 14.62 -1.49
C SER A 221 -9.30 14.96 -1.14
N GLY A 222 -10.25 14.68 -2.06
CA GLY A 222 -11.67 15.03 -1.90
C GLY A 222 -11.90 16.55 -1.98
N ASN A 223 -12.97 16.95 -2.64
CA ASN A 223 -13.30 18.33 -3.07
C ASN A 223 -13.47 19.41 -1.97
N ASP A 224 -13.06 19.17 -0.72
CA ASP A 224 -13.34 20.09 0.39
C ASP A 224 -12.27 21.19 0.57
N ARG A 225 -11.15 21.11 -0.17
CA ARG A 225 -10.05 22.09 -0.09
C ARG A 225 -10.00 22.94 -1.34
N ARG A 226 -9.68 24.22 -1.17
CA ARG A 226 -9.40 25.11 -2.30
C ARG A 226 -8.22 24.56 -3.10
N PRO A 227 -8.24 24.66 -4.45
CA PRO A 227 -7.15 24.18 -5.30
C PRO A 227 -5.76 24.68 -4.89
N GLU A 228 -5.65 25.94 -4.45
CA GLU A 228 -4.40 26.53 -3.97
C GLU A 228 -3.84 25.84 -2.71
N ASP A 229 -4.73 25.48 -1.77
CA ASP A 229 -4.36 24.78 -0.54
C ASP A 229 -3.87 23.35 -0.86
N LEU A 230 -4.47 22.70 -1.87
CA LEU A 230 -4.01 21.40 -2.38
C LEU A 230 -2.65 21.51 -3.05
N GLN A 231 -2.44 22.54 -3.88
CA GLN A 231 -1.14 22.78 -4.50
C GLN A 231 -0.03 23.02 -3.48
N LYS A 232 -0.31 23.85 -2.47
CA LYS A 232 0.60 24.10 -1.37
C LYS A 232 0.91 22.82 -0.61
N LEU A 233 -0.10 22.02 -0.28
CA LEU A 233 0.09 20.75 0.43
C LEU A 233 0.90 19.74 -0.39
N TYR A 234 0.63 19.60 -1.69
CA TYR A 234 1.39 18.75 -2.58
C TYR A 234 2.87 19.14 -2.59
N ARG A 235 3.18 20.43 -2.76
CA ARG A 235 4.56 20.96 -2.70
C ARG A 235 5.23 20.66 -1.36
N ILE A 236 4.52 20.83 -0.25
CA ILE A 236 5.02 20.50 1.09
C ILE A 236 5.34 19.00 1.20
N LYS A 237 4.42 18.12 0.79
CA LYS A 237 4.64 16.67 0.81
C LYS A 237 5.82 16.26 -0.08
N LYS A 238 5.87 16.76 -1.31
CA LYS A 238 6.99 16.54 -2.25
C LYS A 238 8.33 16.96 -1.65
N LYS A 239 8.38 18.12 -0.98
CA LYS A 239 9.57 18.61 -0.27
C LYS A 239 9.91 17.76 0.96
N LYS A 240 8.91 17.28 1.71
CA LYS A 240 9.10 16.43 2.89
C LYS A 240 9.59 15.03 2.51
N TRP A 241 9.17 14.52 1.36
CA TRP A 241 9.51 13.20 0.85
C TRP A 241 10.66 13.23 -0.14
N LYS A 242 11.49 14.28 -0.12
CA LYS A 242 12.66 14.42 -1.01
C LYS A 242 13.46 13.12 -1.10
N PRO A 243 13.83 12.70 -2.32
CA PRO A 243 14.62 11.49 -2.54
C PRO A 243 15.78 11.36 -1.58
N HIS A 244 15.88 10.21 -0.93
CA HIS A 244 16.98 9.87 -0.03
C HIS A 244 17.67 8.57 -0.43
N SER A 245 16.90 7.55 -0.79
CA SER A 245 17.41 6.26 -1.24
C SER A 245 16.53 5.75 -2.37
N THR A 246 17.16 5.01 -3.28
CA THR A 246 16.48 4.24 -4.31
C THR A 246 16.00 2.90 -3.73
N ASP A 247 14.83 2.45 -4.17
CA ASP A 247 14.20 1.22 -3.73
C ASP A 247 13.81 0.33 -4.91
N HIS A 248 14.52 -0.80 -5.05
CA HIS A 248 14.32 -1.73 -6.16
C HIS A 248 13.41 -2.91 -5.81
N THR A 249 12.78 -2.93 -4.62
CA THR A 249 12.01 -4.12 -4.20
C THR A 249 10.77 -4.39 -5.05
N MET A 250 10.34 -3.44 -5.88
CA MET A 250 9.25 -3.64 -6.83
C MET A 250 9.67 -4.41 -8.08
N VAL A 251 10.96 -4.44 -8.43
CA VAL A 251 11.43 -5.07 -9.68
C VAL A 251 11.09 -6.56 -9.77
N PRO A 252 11.30 -7.38 -8.72
CA PRO A 252 10.88 -8.79 -8.75
C PRO A 252 9.38 -8.97 -9.00
N TRP A 253 8.54 -8.07 -8.47
CA TRP A 253 7.11 -8.11 -8.70
C TRP A 253 6.77 -7.82 -10.18
N ILE A 254 7.42 -6.82 -10.80
CA ILE A 254 7.20 -6.48 -12.22
C ILE A 254 7.56 -7.67 -13.10
N ASN A 255 8.73 -8.28 -12.87
CA ASN A 255 9.15 -9.46 -13.62
C ASN A 255 8.13 -10.61 -13.49
N LYS A 256 7.68 -10.89 -12.26
CA LYS A 256 6.72 -11.96 -11.99
C LYS A 256 5.34 -11.67 -12.57
N PHE A 257 4.93 -10.39 -12.59
CA PHE A 257 3.69 -9.96 -13.21
C PHE A 257 3.72 -10.24 -14.72
N VAL A 258 4.74 -9.75 -15.43
CA VAL A 258 4.92 -9.99 -16.87
C VAL A 258 4.97 -11.48 -17.18
N GLN A 259 5.72 -12.25 -16.40
CA GLN A 259 5.80 -13.70 -16.56
C GLN A 259 4.42 -14.36 -16.43
N LYS A 260 3.59 -13.91 -15.47
CA LYS A 260 2.30 -14.54 -15.16
C LYS A 260 1.20 -14.18 -16.16
N VAL A 261 1.12 -12.91 -16.57
CA VAL A 261 0.05 -12.45 -17.48
C VAL A 261 0.45 -12.52 -18.96
N GLY A 262 1.76 -12.65 -19.22
CA GLY A 262 2.33 -12.63 -20.56
C GLY A 262 2.66 -11.20 -21.04
N PRO A 263 3.63 -11.03 -21.96
CA PRO A 263 4.10 -9.72 -22.43
C PRO A 263 2.99 -8.79 -22.94
N GLY A 264 2.14 -9.28 -23.85
CA GLY A 264 1.10 -8.45 -24.48
C GLY A 264 0.05 -7.97 -23.48
N MET A 265 -0.41 -8.85 -22.59
CA MET A 265 -1.36 -8.45 -21.55
C MET A 265 -0.71 -7.52 -20.52
N ALA A 266 0.56 -7.75 -20.18
CA ALA A 266 1.27 -6.87 -19.27
C ALA A 266 1.40 -5.45 -19.83
N GLN A 267 1.72 -5.34 -21.13
CA GLN A 267 1.77 -4.08 -21.84
C GLN A 267 0.43 -3.34 -21.77
N VAL A 268 -0.69 -4.05 -21.94
CA VAL A 268 -2.05 -3.46 -21.85
C VAL A 268 -2.36 -3.02 -20.42
N LEU A 269 -2.14 -3.88 -19.42
CA LEU A 269 -2.53 -3.63 -18.03
C LEU A 269 -1.64 -2.59 -17.32
N LEU A 270 -0.37 -2.47 -17.75
CA LEU A 270 0.60 -1.55 -17.18
C LEU A 270 0.80 -0.30 -18.03
N ASN A 271 0.16 -0.17 -19.19
CA ASN A 271 0.12 1.12 -19.83
C ASN A 271 -0.76 2.00 -18.95
N ASP A 272 -0.19 3.09 -18.44
CA ASP A 272 -1.01 4.21 -17.99
C ASP A 272 -2.00 4.46 -19.12
N PHE A 273 -3.28 4.30 -18.82
CA PHE A 273 -4.35 4.55 -19.75
C PHE A 273 -4.07 5.93 -20.35
N ASN A 274 -3.57 5.96 -21.60
CA ASN A 274 -3.62 7.17 -22.37
C ASN A 274 -5.11 7.49 -22.43
N ASP A 275 -5.56 8.50 -21.68
CA ASP A 275 -6.98 8.86 -21.53
C ASP A 275 -7.71 8.91 -22.89
N THR A 276 -6.95 9.16 -23.97
CA THR A 276 -7.36 9.07 -25.37
C THR A 276 -7.96 7.73 -25.80
N LEU A 277 -7.43 6.58 -25.36
CA LEU A 277 -7.87 5.28 -25.87
C LEU A 277 -9.20 4.83 -25.22
N LEU A 278 -9.38 5.08 -23.92
CA LEU A 278 -10.67 4.88 -23.26
C LEU A 278 -11.70 5.90 -23.73
N ALA A 279 -11.32 7.17 -23.95
CA ALA A 279 -12.23 8.15 -24.53
C ALA A 279 -12.71 7.74 -25.92
N GLN A 280 -11.85 7.14 -26.76
CA GLN A 280 -12.26 6.60 -28.06
C GLN A 280 -13.12 5.34 -27.93
N GLN A 281 -12.74 4.40 -27.06
CA GLN A 281 -13.42 3.12 -26.92
C GLN A 281 -14.78 3.24 -26.20
N TYR A 282 -14.90 4.13 -25.21
CA TYR A 282 -16.18 4.45 -24.55
C TYR A 282 -17.00 5.51 -25.29
N GLY A 283 -16.35 6.39 -26.08
CA GLY A 283 -17.05 7.32 -26.98
C GLY A 283 -17.83 6.59 -28.08
N HIS A 284 -17.28 5.49 -28.60
CA HIS A 284 -17.99 4.63 -29.56
C HIS A 284 -19.21 3.93 -28.95
N LEU A 285 -19.10 3.42 -27.72
CA LEU A 285 -20.22 2.76 -27.02
C LEU A 285 -21.36 3.75 -26.69
N GLN A 286 -21.06 5.03 -26.47
CA GLN A 286 -22.09 6.07 -26.28
C GLN A 286 -22.76 6.50 -27.59
N GLN A 287 -22.04 6.51 -28.72
CA GLN A 287 -22.65 6.75 -30.04
C GLN A 287 -23.57 5.61 -30.48
N GLU A 288 -23.22 4.36 -30.19
CA GLU A 288 -24.08 3.20 -30.50
C GLU A 288 -25.34 3.17 -29.60
N ALA A 289 -25.22 3.54 -28.32
CA ALA A 289 -26.37 3.66 -27.42
C ALA A 289 -27.30 4.83 -27.77
N GLY A 290 -26.77 5.93 -28.33
CA GLY A 290 -27.54 7.09 -28.77
C GLY A 290 -28.40 6.81 -30.02
N ASN A 291 -27.90 6.01 -30.96
CA ASN A 291 -28.61 5.67 -32.20
C ASN A 291 -29.70 4.59 -32.04
N SER A 292 -29.80 3.93 -30.88
CA SER A 292 -30.86 2.94 -30.59
C SER A 292 -32.13 3.56 -29.98
N SER A 293 -32.19 4.88 -29.80
CA SER A 293 -33.28 5.55 -29.06
C SER A 293 -34.38 6.17 -29.92
N THR A 294 -34.34 6.04 -31.25
CA THR A 294 -35.36 6.61 -32.16
C THR A 294 -36.51 5.69 -32.54
N GLU A 295 -36.70 4.54 -31.88
CA GLU A 295 -37.67 3.52 -32.36
C GLU A 295 -38.82 3.15 -31.41
N ASN A 296 -39.15 3.97 -30.39
CA ASN A 296 -40.27 3.66 -29.49
C ASN A 296 -41.12 4.86 -29.03
N ASP A 297 -41.40 5.80 -29.94
CA ASP A 297 -42.40 6.87 -29.72
C ASP A 297 -43.69 6.60 -30.51
N THR A 298 -44.29 5.43 -30.31
CA THR A 298 -45.67 5.14 -30.73
C THR A 298 -46.31 4.10 -29.81
N LEU A 299 -46.66 4.47 -28.57
CA LEU A 299 -47.73 3.82 -27.78
C LEU A 299 -47.91 4.53 -26.42
N SER A 300 -48.55 5.70 -26.41
CA SER A 300 -49.21 6.22 -25.20
C SER A 300 -50.46 7.02 -25.55
N SER A 301 -51.50 6.31 -26.01
CA SER A 301 -52.87 6.76 -25.83
C SER A 301 -53.70 5.54 -25.41
N VAL A 302 -54.75 5.79 -24.61
CA VAL A 302 -55.66 4.82 -23.97
C VAL A 302 -55.26 4.40 -22.55
N ARG A 303 -55.67 5.22 -21.58
CA ARG A 303 -56.55 4.80 -20.46
C ARG A 303 -56.94 5.99 -19.57
N ARG A 304 -58.17 6.49 -19.78
CA ARG A 304 -58.99 7.16 -18.77
C ARG A 304 -60.43 6.69 -18.97
N SER A 305 -60.84 5.74 -18.15
CA SER A 305 -62.20 5.48 -17.68
C SER A 305 -62.11 4.60 -16.45
#